data_AF-A0A7W8ZZE0-F1
#
_entry.id   AF-A0A7W8ZZE0-F1
#
_cell.length_a   1.000
_cell.length_b   1.000
_cell.length_c   1.000
_cell.angle_alpha   90.00
_cell.angle_beta   90.00
_cell.angle_gamma   90.00
#
_symmetry.space_group_name_H-M   'P 1'
#
loop_
_entity.id
_entity.type
_entity.pdbx_description
1 polymer ?
#
loop_
_entity_poly.entity_id
_entity_poly.type
_entity_poly.pdbx_seq_one_letter_code
_entity_poly.pdbx_strand_id
1 'polypeptide(L)'
;MSSPRFQPSSYLSDPAAFGRAVVVDWRSVPEGPSTGWLDQFGVSQRQHALAYVIRGEAMRRYGSVKAYADAFGLSYQRLSAVLRGDQIIRLEDIVSAERNLNAAPAILLALSVHTQPSRSSPE
;
A
#
# COMPACT_ATOMS: atom_id res chain seq x y z
N MET A 1 -21.25 -6.33 -1.90
CA MET A 1 -19.83 -6.14 -2.25
C MET A 1 -19.10 -7.41 -1.87
N SER A 2 -18.35 -8.04 -2.79
CA SER A 2 -17.57 -9.24 -2.44
C SER A 2 -16.46 -8.86 -1.47
N SER A 3 -16.21 -9.73 -0.48
CA SER A 3 -15.06 -9.61 0.40
C SER A 3 -13.78 -9.58 -0.45
N PRO A 4 -12.82 -8.68 -0.15
CA PRO A 4 -11.56 -8.66 -0.87
C PRO A 4 -10.86 -10.02 -0.76
N ARG A 5 -10.21 -10.45 -1.85
CA ARG A 5 -9.53 -11.76 -1.95
C ARG A 5 -8.55 -12.01 -0.81
N PHE A 6 -7.92 -10.95 -0.31
CA PHE A 6 -7.12 -10.94 0.92
C PHE A 6 -7.02 -9.50 1.44
N GLN A 7 -6.55 -9.35 2.68
CA GLN A 7 -6.34 -8.06 3.34
C GLN A 7 -4.83 -7.74 3.40
N PRO A 8 -4.30 -6.81 2.58
CA PRO A 8 -2.87 -6.45 2.60
C PRO A 8 -2.27 -6.15 3.98
N SER A 9 -3.01 -5.46 4.85
CA SER A 9 -2.51 -5.09 6.18
C SER A 9 -2.35 -6.27 7.13
N SER A 10 -2.95 -7.43 6.84
CA SER A 10 -2.81 -8.63 7.67
C SER A 10 -1.42 -9.26 7.58
N TYR A 11 -0.56 -8.81 6.66
CA TYR A 11 0.83 -9.27 6.53
C TYR A 11 1.82 -8.46 7.38
N LEU A 12 1.37 -7.40 8.06
CA LEU A 12 2.17 -6.67 9.04
C LEU A 12 1.99 -7.29 10.43
N SER A 13 3.03 -7.15 11.25
CA SER A 13 2.95 -7.43 12.69
C SER A 13 2.00 -6.46 13.38
N ASP A 14 2.04 -5.17 13.01
CA ASP A 14 1.04 -4.16 13.36
C ASP A 14 0.28 -3.68 12.11
N PRO A 15 -0.96 -4.16 11.89
CA PRO A 15 -1.80 -3.70 10.77
C PRO A 15 -2.10 -2.18 10.79
N ALA A 16 -2.09 -1.53 11.95
CA ALA A 16 -2.42 -0.10 12.06
C ALA A 16 -1.32 0.81 11.47
N ALA A 17 -0.10 0.30 11.30
CA ALA A 17 1.02 0.99 10.68
C ALA A 17 0.95 1.02 9.14
N PHE A 18 0.06 0.23 8.53
CA PHE A 18 -0.03 0.10 7.07
C PHE A 18 -0.28 1.45 6.38
N GLY A 19 0.57 1.79 5.41
CA GLY A 19 0.46 3.05 4.66
C GLY A 19 0.59 4.31 5.51
N ARG A 20 1.16 4.21 6.72
CA ARG A 20 1.39 5.33 7.65
C ARG A 20 2.86 5.47 8.05
N ALA A 21 3.51 4.35 8.37
CA ALA A 21 4.93 4.32 8.71
C ALA A 21 5.78 3.99 7.47
N VAL A 22 6.99 4.55 7.40
CA VAL A 22 7.99 4.22 6.35
C VAL A 22 8.58 2.84 6.58
N VAL A 23 8.91 2.55 7.85
CA VAL A 23 9.51 1.30 8.29
C VAL A 23 8.45 0.55 9.07
N VAL A 24 8.19 -0.70 8.67
CA VAL A 24 7.21 -1.57 9.30
C VAL A 24 7.77 -2.97 9.47
N ASP A 25 7.30 -3.65 10.50
CA ASP A 25 7.59 -5.05 10.72
C ASP A 25 6.58 -5.91 9.95
N TRP A 26 7.12 -6.71 9.03
CA TRP A 26 6.37 -7.73 8.31
C TRP A 26 6.28 -8.99 9.17
N ARG A 27 5.17 -9.71 9.06
CA ARG A 27 5.06 -11.05 9.64
C ARG A 27 6.12 -11.97 9.02
N SER A 28 6.63 -12.88 9.83
CA SER A 28 7.55 -13.91 9.36
C SER A 28 6.93 -14.72 8.23
N VAL A 29 7.73 -14.99 7.20
CA VAL A 29 7.37 -15.91 6.13
C VAL A 29 7.21 -17.30 6.75
N PRO A 30 6.07 -17.98 6.54
CA PRO A 30 5.89 -19.33 7.07
C PRO A 30 6.87 -20.29 6.40
N GLU A 31 7.18 -21.40 7.07
CA GLU A 31 7.96 -22.47 6.47
C GLU A 31 7.18 -23.09 5.28
N GLY A 32 7.82 -23.21 4.12
CA GLY A 32 7.19 -23.71 2.90
C GLY A 32 6.01 -22.86 2.39
N PRO A 33 6.20 -21.55 2.11
CA PRO A 33 5.10 -20.70 1.66
C PRO A 33 4.60 -21.13 0.28
N SER A 34 3.29 -21.11 0.07
CA SER A 34 2.73 -21.32 -1.26
C SER A 34 3.08 -20.14 -2.18
N THR A 35 3.09 -20.37 -3.50
CA THR A 35 3.30 -19.31 -4.49
C THR A 35 2.28 -18.19 -4.34
N GLY A 36 1.01 -18.53 -4.13
CA GLY A 36 -0.06 -17.56 -3.88
C GLY A 36 0.16 -16.72 -2.62
N TRP A 37 0.74 -17.30 -1.57
CA TRP A 37 1.10 -16.54 -0.37
C TRP A 37 2.24 -15.55 -0.66
N LEU A 38 3.28 -15.97 -1.39
CA LEU A 38 4.40 -15.11 -1.80
C LEU A 38 3.92 -13.94 -2.68
N ASP A 39 3.00 -14.21 -3.61
CA ASP A 39 2.39 -13.16 -4.45
C ASP A 39 1.62 -12.15 -3.60
N GLN A 40 0.77 -12.62 -2.68
CA GLN A 40 -0.01 -11.75 -1.78
C GLN A 40 0.90 -10.94 -0.84
N PHE A 41 1.97 -11.55 -0.34
CA PHE A 41 2.98 -10.86 0.47
C PHE A 41 3.67 -9.75 -0.34
N GLY A 42 4.12 -10.05 -1.56
CA GLY A 42 4.74 -9.09 -2.45
C GLY A 42 3.79 -7.96 -2.89
N VAL A 43 2.50 -8.26 -3.07
CA VAL A 43 1.46 -7.23 -3.30
C VAL A 43 1.29 -6.36 -2.06
N SER A 44 1.28 -6.95 -0.87
CA SER A 44 1.14 -6.21 0.40
C SER A 44 2.28 -5.22 0.61
N GLN A 45 3.52 -5.64 0.33
CA GLN A 45 4.70 -4.78 0.37
C GLN A 45 4.61 -3.58 -0.58
N ARG A 46 4.25 -3.84 -1.85
CA ARG A 46 4.09 -2.77 -2.85
C ARG A 46 2.95 -1.83 -2.49
N GLN A 47 1.80 -2.38 -2.09
CA GLN A 47 0.66 -1.56 -1.71
C GLN A 47 0.93 -0.73 -0.46
N HIS A 48 1.67 -1.24 0.52
CA HIS A 48 2.10 -0.45 1.68
C HIS A 48 2.87 0.80 1.26
N ALA A 49 3.88 0.62 0.39
CA ALA A 49 4.71 1.71 -0.10
C ALA A 49 3.87 2.74 -0.90
N LEU A 50 2.97 2.28 -1.77
CA LEU A 50 2.04 3.15 -2.50
C LEU A 50 1.11 3.90 -1.54
N ALA A 51 0.53 3.23 -0.56
CA ALA A 51 -0.38 3.83 0.40
C ALA A 51 0.32 4.91 1.25
N TYR A 52 1.57 4.66 1.65
CA TYR A 52 2.40 5.63 2.35
C TYR A 52 2.61 6.91 1.50
N VAL A 53 3.02 6.74 0.24
CA VAL A 53 3.22 7.86 -0.70
C VAL A 53 1.94 8.65 -0.92
N ILE A 54 0.83 7.97 -1.26
CA ILE A 54 -0.45 8.61 -1.54
C ILE A 54 -0.95 9.38 -0.32
N ARG A 55 -0.83 8.80 0.89
CA ARG A 55 -1.19 9.48 2.13
C ARG A 55 -0.32 10.71 2.36
N GLY A 56 1.00 10.59 2.22
CA GLY A 56 1.94 11.70 2.38
C GLY A 56 1.63 12.86 1.44
N GLU A 57 1.43 12.58 0.15
CA GLU A 57 1.10 13.60 -0.83
C GLU A 57 -0.28 14.23 -0.61
N ALA A 58 -1.28 13.43 -0.19
CA ALA A 58 -2.59 13.95 0.18
C ALA A 58 -2.50 14.89 1.39
N MET A 59 -1.71 14.54 2.42
CA MET A 59 -1.47 15.44 3.56
C MET A 59 -0.80 16.73 3.10
N ARG A 60 0.26 16.61 2.30
CA ARG A 60 1.08 17.74 1.88
C ARG A 60 0.32 18.73 1.01
N ARG A 61 -0.59 18.25 0.15
CA ARG A 61 -1.32 19.08 -0.82
C ARG A 61 -2.69 19.54 -0.34
N TYR A 62 -3.40 18.71 0.42
CA TYR A 62 -4.79 18.95 0.81
C TYR A 62 -5.00 18.97 2.32
N GLY A 63 -3.96 18.76 3.13
CA GLY A 63 -4.04 18.70 4.59
C GLY A 63 -4.67 17.42 5.16
N SER A 64 -5.47 16.69 4.37
CA SER A 64 -6.06 15.41 4.77
C SER A 64 -6.42 14.51 3.57
N VAL A 65 -6.53 13.20 3.82
CA VAL A 65 -6.99 12.22 2.80
C VAL A 65 -8.46 12.50 2.47
N LYS A 66 -9.23 12.99 3.45
CA LYS A 66 -10.62 13.36 3.25
C LYS A 66 -10.74 14.56 2.30
N ALA A 67 -9.97 15.62 2.54
CA ALA A 67 -9.96 16.79 1.67
C ALA A 67 -9.51 16.43 0.24
N TYR A 68 -8.51 15.56 0.10
CA TYR A 68 -8.13 15.01 -1.21
C TYR A 68 -9.29 14.26 -1.88
N ALA A 69 -9.99 13.38 -1.13
CA ALA A 69 -11.12 12.65 -1.69
C ALA A 69 -12.26 13.58 -2.13
N ASP A 70 -12.62 14.53 -1.27
CA ASP A 70 -13.70 15.50 -1.51
C ASP A 70 -13.37 16.40 -2.72
N ALA A 71 -12.10 16.82 -2.90
CA ALA A 71 -11.66 17.67 -4.01
C ALA A 71 -11.80 17.02 -5.40
N PHE A 72 -11.81 15.68 -5.49
CA PHE A 72 -11.86 14.96 -6.77
C PHE A 72 -13.03 13.98 -6.86
N GLY A 73 -14.03 14.10 -5.97
CA GLY A 73 -15.20 13.23 -5.97
C GLY A 73 -14.88 11.75 -5.72
N LEU A 74 -13.79 11.45 -5.02
CA LEU A 74 -13.42 10.08 -4.66
C LEU A 74 -14.23 9.63 -3.43
N SER A 75 -14.58 8.35 -3.37
CA SER A 75 -15.15 7.80 -2.15
C SER A 75 -14.09 7.79 -1.03
N TYR A 76 -14.23 8.68 -0.05
CA TYR A 76 -13.34 8.71 1.12
C TYR A 76 -13.32 7.37 1.86
N GLN A 77 -14.47 6.73 2.04
CA GLN A 77 -14.56 5.43 2.70
C GLN A 77 -13.70 4.38 1.98
N ARG A 78 -13.83 4.28 0.64
CA ARG A 78 -13.06 3.33 -0.14
C ARG A 78 -11.56 3.69 -0.15
N LEU A 79 -11.23 4.95 -0.40
CA LEU A 79 -9.83 5.40 -0.40
C LEU A 79 -9.17 5.11 0.95
N SER A 80 -9.86 5.42 2.04
CA SER A 80 -9.37 5.17 3.40
C SER A 80 -9.17 3.67 3.68
N ALA A 81 -10.06 2.80 3.18
CA ALA A 81 -9.90 1.35 3.27
C ALA A 81 -8.69 0.83 2.47
N VAL A 82 -8.48 1.33 1.25
CA VAL A 82 -7.32 0.98 0.42
C VAL A 82 -6.01 1.40 1.09
N LEU A 83 -5.96 2.64 1.62
CA LEU A 83 -4.76 3.19 2.25
C LEU A 83 -4.45 2.57 3.62
N ARG A 84 -5.40 1.86 4.24
CA ARG A 84 -5.17 1.04 5.44
C ARG A 84 -4.88 -0.43 5.12
N GLY A 85 -4.91 -0.81 3.84
CA GLY A 85 -4.72 -2.21 3.44
C GLY A 85 -5.90 -3.11 3.78
N ASP A 86 -7.10 -2.55 4.03
CA ASP A 86 -8.35 -3.30 4.20
C ASP A 86 -8.88 -3.78 2.85
N GLN A 87 -8.54 -3.06 1.78
CA GLN A 87 -8.89 -3.37 0.40
C GLN A 87 -7.65 -3.30 -0.49
N ILE A 88 -7.64 -4.10 -1.54
CA ILE A 88 -6.58 -4.08 -2.55
C ILE A 88 -6.66 -2.77 -3.34
N ILE A 89 -5.49 -2.13 -3.53
CA ILE A 89 -5.35 -0.96 -4.39
C ILE A 89 -5.60 -1.35 -5.86
N ARG A 90 -6.33 -0.52 -6.59
CA ARG A 90 -6.56 -0.71 -8.02
C ARG A 90 -5.66 0.20 -8.83
N LEU A 91 -5.45 -0.14 -10.10
CA LEU A 91 -4.66 0.69 -11.02
C LEU A 91 -5.27 2.08 -11.17
N GLU A 92 -6.61 2.21 -11.13
CA GLU A 92 -7.30 3.48 -11.18
C GLU A 92 -7.03 4.36 -9.96
N ASP A 93 -6.80 3.76 -8.77
CA ASP A 93 -6.40 4.52 -7.58
C ASP A 93 -4.99 5.11 -7.77
N ILE A 94 -4.07 4.35 -8.40
CA ILE A 94 -2.71 4.78 -8.71
C ILE A 94 -2.73 5.91 -9.74
N VAL A 95 -3.41 5.73 -10.87
CA VAL A 95 -3.55 6.77 -11.91
C VAL A 95 -4.22 8.03 -11.37
N SER A 96 -5.22 7.89 -10.49
CA SER A 96 -5.85 9.02 -9.80
C SER A 96 -4.83 9.76 -8.93
N ALA A 97 -4.01 9.06 -8.15
CA ALA A 97 -2.96 9.68 -7.35
C ALA A 97 -1.88 10.34 -8.21
N GLU A 98 -1.44 9.70 -9.29
CA GLU A 98 -0.48 10.29 -10.23
C GLU A 98 -0.99 11.62 -10.79
N ARG A 99 -2.23 11.64 -11.29
CA ARG A 99 -2.84 12.84 -11.89
C ARG A 99 -3.14 13.92 -10.87
N ASN A 100 -3.77 13.56 -9.77
CA ASN A 100 -4.37 14.53 -8.84
C ASN A 100 -3.42 14.93 -7.71
N LEU A 101 -2.49 14.04 -7.34
CA LEU A 101 -1.47 14.29 -6.32
C LEU A 101 -0.09 14.48 -6.94
N ASN A 102 0.08 14.54 -8.28
CA ASN A 102 1.39 14.57 -8.95
C ASN A 102 2.39 13.57 -8.32
N ALA A 103 1.89 12.38 -8.00
CA ALA A 103 2.61 11.40 -7.19
C ALA A 103 3.48 10.47 -8.04
N ALA A 104 3.47 10.59 -9.38
CA ALA A 104 4.17 9.66 -10.27
C ALA A 104 5.67 9.48 -9.95
N PRO A 105 6.47 10.54 -9.68
CA PRO A 105 7.87 10.35 -9.31
C PRO A 105 8.05 9.58 -7.99
N ALA A 106 7.22 9.89 -6.99
CA ALA A 106 7.29 9.24 -5.68
C ALA A 106 6.80 7.78 -5.73
N ILE A 107 5.77 7.51 -6.53
CA ILE A 107 5.26 6.15 -6.80
C ILE A 107 6.33 5.30 -7.47
N LEU A 108 7.00 5.83 -8.50
CA LEU A 108 8.07 5.12 -9.19
C LEU A 108 9.22 4.77 -8.24
N LEU A 109 9.61 5.71 -7.39
CA LEU A 109 10.64 5.49 -6.37
C LEU A 109 10.21 4.40 -5.37
N ALA A 110 8.99 4.49 -4.83
CA ALA A 110 8.47 3.53 -3.86
C ALA A 110 8.44 2.09 -4.38
N LEU A 111 8.09 1.90 -5.66
CA LEU A 111 8.04 0.59 -6.29
C LEU A 111 9.43 0.02 -6.63
N SER A 112 10.44 0.88 -6.81
CA SER A 112 11.81 0.47 -7.16
C SER A 112 12.59 -0.07 -5.96
N VAL A 113 12.31 0.42 -4.75
CA VAL A 113 13.05 0.07 -3.53
C VAL A 113 12.71 -1.34 -2.99
N HIS A 114 11.54 -1.89 -3.33
CA HIS A 114 11.04 -3.15 -2.75
C HIS A 114 11.35 -4.41 -3.59
N THR A 115 12.36 -4.35 -4.47
CA THR A 115 12.64 -5.41 -5.46
C THR A 115 13.72 -6.42 -5.05
N GLN A 116 14.17 -6.45 -3.80
CA GLN A 116 15.16 -7.41 -3.32
C GLN A 116 14.61 -8.22 -2.13
N PRO A 117 14.22 -9.50 -2.33
CA PRO A 117 14.12 -10.40 -1.20
C PRO A 117 15.53 -10.60 -0.65
N SER A 118 15.73 -10.33 0.64
CA SER A 118 16.91 -10.76 1.38
C SER A 118 17.03 -12.27 1.18
N ARG A 119 17.96 -12.70 0.32
CA ARG A 119 18.43 -14.08 0.31
C ARG A 119 19.31 -14.19 1.55
N SER A 120 18.76 -14.73 2.63
CA SER A 120 19.57 -15.35 3.67
C SER A 120 20.42 -16.41 2.99
N SER A 121 21.73 -16.16 2.90
CA SER A 121 22.72 -17.15 2.51
C SER A 121 22.60 -18.37 3.42
N PRO A 122 22.54 -19.59 2.89
CA PRO A 122 22.82 -20.77 3.69
C PRO A 122 24.33 -20.80 3.94
N GLU A 123 24.73 -20.82 5.21
CA GLU A 123 26.02 -21.39 5.64
C GLU A 123 25.92 -22.92 5.64
#